data_AF-A0AA40F2P0-F1
#
_entry.id   AF-A0AA40F2P0-F1
#
_cell.length_a   1.000
_cell.length_b   1.000
_cell.length_c   1.000
_cell.angle_alpha   90.00
_cell.angle_beta   90.00
_cell.angle_gamma   90.00
#
_symmetry.space_group_name_H-M   'P 1'
#
loop_
_entity.id
_entity.type
_entity.pdbx_description
1 polymer ?
#
loop_
_entity_poly.entity_id
_entity_poly.type
_entity_poly.pdbx_seq_one_letter_code
_entity_poly.pdbx_strand_id
1 'polypeptide(L)'
;MSSPLLIFFFFAAVRGGTFNGYPKAHVILANSSCTNNPAGPLNPLPHQITCPPTVDDKTASSKRKQWSFSPICVSSLDPVVTSKLCTFTVSSLRGGPGMSIITTPVVAAQLSSTFQDPDIAWLEKQRQSRLAGDPRLPYEVKEIPGKSLGMVATRAIAAGESVLVELPVMIKIGDPSPWNRDAAVPVMIQAAKRLPAEDQARLLQMARQGGDKFIVDDIFITNGFFVSIAGVDHTGLFPEAARLNHNCKPNCITRFSQRTLALEVVAYRDIAPGEELTHSSPSSAPNA
;
A
#
# COMPACT_ATOMS: atom_id res chain seq x y z
N MET A 1 53.40 -3.85 2.17
CA MET A 1 53.51 -3.63 3.62
C MET A 1 52.09 -3.57 4.14
N SER A 2 51.65 -4.68 4.73
CA SER A 2 50.26 -4.96 5.10
C SER A 2 49.96 -4.38 6.47
N SER A 3 48.89 -3.60 6.59
CA SER A 3 48.32 -3.20 7.89
C SER A 3 47.11 -4.09 8.21
N PRO A 4 47.01 -4.69 9.41
CA PRO A 4 45.84 -5.47 9.80
C PRO A 4 44.78 -4.55 10.43
N LEU A 5 43.53 -4.64 9.95
CA LEU A 5 42.38 -4.02 10.57
C LEU A 5 41.93 -4.87 11.77
N LEU A 6 41.97 -4.30 12.97
CA LEU A 6 41.42 -4.89 14.19
C LEU A 6 39.89 -5.00 14.08
N ILE A 7 39.38 -6.22 14.21
CA ILE A 7 37.95 -6.52 14.40
C ILE A 7 37.65 -6.35 15.89
N PHE A 8 36.87 -5.33 16.26
CA PHE A 8 36.31 -5.20 17.60
C PHE A 8 35.03 -6.04 17.71
N PHE A 9 35.12 -7.15 18.44
CA PHE A 9 33.96 -7.85 18.97
C PHE A 9 33.45 -7.11 20.22
N PHE A 10 32.29 -6.46 20.13
CA PHE A 10 31.55 -6.02 21.31
C PHE A 10 30.60 -7.14 21.75
N PHE A 11 30.99 -7.85 22.80
CA PHE A 11 30.07 -8.60 23.65
C PHE A 11 29.35 -7.60 24.56
N ALA A 12 28.04 -7.43 24.38
CA ALA A 12 27.17 -6.82 25.38
C ALA A 12 26.23 -7.89 25.94
N ALA A 13 26.46 -8.25 27.20
CA ALA A 13 25.65 -9.19 27.95
C ALA A 13 24.27 -8.59 28.24
N VAL A 14 23.20 -9.25 27.77
CA VAL A 14 21.82 -8.94 28.18
C VAL A 14 21.45 -9.88 29.32
N ARG A 15 21.32 -9.32 30.52
CA ARG A 15 20.78 -9.99 31.71
C ARG A 15 19.31 -10.35 31.47
N GLY A 16 18.95 -11.59 31.81
CA GLY A 16 17.60 -12.11 31.73
C GLY A 16 16.61 -11.34 32.64
N GLY A 17 15.48 -10.98 32.04
CA GLY A 17 14.26 -10.56 32.71
C GLY A 17 13.09 -11.20 31.99
N THR A 18 12.49 -12.22 32.59
CA THR A 18 11.28 -12.86 32.10
C THR A 18 10.07 -11.94 32.34
N PHE A 19 9.65 -11.20 31.32
CA PHE A 19 8.33 -10.58 31.29
C PHE A 19 7.36 -11.52 30.58
N ASN A 20 6.71 -12.36 31.38
CA ASN A 20 5.62 -13.22 30.96
C ASN A 20 4.34 -12.38 30.97
N GLY A 21 3.82 -12.01 29.80
CA GLY A 21 2.62 -11.19 29.69
C GLY A 21 2.33 -10.74 28.26
N TYR A 22 1.91 -11.67 27.41
CA TYR A 22 1.30 -11.31 26.12
C TYR A 22 0.05 -10.44 26.37
N PRO A 23 -0.12 -9.30 25.68
CA PRO A 23 -1.39 -8.60 25.71
C PRO A 23 -2.43 -9.50 25.07
N LYS A 24 -3.48 -9.82 25.84
CA LYS A 24 -4.65 -10.56 25.38
C LYS A 24 -5.16 -9.91 24.10
N ALA A 25 -5.35 -10.73 23.06
CA ALA A 25 -5.93 -10.30 21.80
C ALA A 25 -7.26 -9.56 22.06
N HIS A 26 -7.32 -8.28 21.73
CA HIS A 26 -8.58 -7.56 21.65
C HIS A 26 -9.33 -8.10 20.44
N VAL A 27 -10.39 -8.88 20.70
CA VAL A 27 -11.38 -9.27 19.70
C VAL A 27 -12.14 -8.01 19.31
N ILE A 28 -11.74 -7.39 18.20
CA ILE A 28 -12.57 -6.40 17.53
C ILE A 28 -13.57 -7.18 16.68
N LEU A 29 -14.82 -7.23 17.13
CA LEU A 29 -15.97 -7.74 16.39
C LEU A 29 -16.22 -6.86 15.16
N ALA A 30 -15.48 -7.10 14.08
CA ALA A 30 -15.94 -6.73 12.74
C ALA A 30 -16.89 -7.85 12.28
N ASN A 31 -18.15 -7.51 11.99
CA ASN A 31 -19.13 -8.44 11.46
C ASN A 31 -18.70 -8.98 10.08
N SER A 32 -17.88 -10.02 10.07
CA SER A 32 -17.87 -11.03 9.02
C SER A 32 -18.29 -12.33 9.68
N SER A 33 -19.61 -12.58 9.73
CA SER A 33 -20.12 -13.88 10.19
C SER A 33 -19.43 -14.96 9.36
N CYS A 34 -18.56 -15.74 9.98
CA CYS A 34 -18.15 -17.00 9.37
C CYS A 34 -19.41 -17.82 9.15
N THR A 35 -19.63 -18.34 7.94
CA THR A 35 -20.73 -19.28 7.67
C THR A 35 -20.45 -20.66 8.27
N ASN A 36 -19.42 -20.81 9.10
CA ASN A 36 -19.21 -22.00 9.90
C ASN A 36 -20.18 -21.97 11.09
N ASN A 37 -21.41 -22.39 10.82
CA ASN A 37 -22.28 -23.00 11.81
C ASN A 37 -22.20 -24.53 11.60
N PRO A 38 -21.12 -25.20 12.05
CA PRO A 38 -21.07 -26.65 11.94
C PRO A 38 -22.21 -27.21 12.79
N ALA A 39 -23.17 -27.89 12.16
CA ALA A 39 -24.18 -28.71 12.85
C ALA A 39 -23.55 -29.96 13.51
N GLY A 40 -22.29 -29.86 13.96
CA GLY A 40 -21.43 -30.93 14.43
C GLY A 40 -21.19 -30.88 15.95
N PRO A 41 -20.42 -31.83 16.50
CA PRO A 41 -20.27 -32.00 17.95
C PRO A 41 -19.73 -30.73 18.62
N LEU A 42 -20.15 -30.49 19.87
CA LEU A 42 -19.79 -29.34 20.71
C LEU A 42 -18.27 -29.18 20.97
N ASN A 43 -17.46 -30.15 20.53
CA ASN A 43 -16.00 -30.08 20.45
C ASN A 43 -15.56 -30.05 18.97
N PRO A 44 -15.56 -28.88 18.33
CA PRO A 44 -15.01 -28.74 16.98
C PRO A 44 -13.50 -29.01 16.98
N LEU A 45 -13.03 -29.76 15.99
CA LEU A 45 -11.60 -29.90 15.71
C LEU A 45 -11.02 -28.54 15.35
N PRO A 46 -9.72 -28.25 15.58
CA PRO A 46 -9.14 -26.93 15.35
C PRO A 46 -9.40 -26.35 13.94
N HIS A 47 -9.40 -27.20 12.90
CA HIS A 47 -9.69 -26.81 11.52
C HIS A 47 -11.18 -26.49 11.25
N GLN A 48 -12.08 -26.86 12.16
CA GLN A 48 -13.51 -26.55 12.13
C GLN A 48 -13.84 -25.22 12.83
N ILE A 49 -12.89 -24.66 13.59
CA ILE A 49 -12.99 -23.37 14.27
C ILE A 49 -12.35 -22.26 13.43
N THR A 50 -11.45 -22.61 12.52
CA THR A 50 -10.84 -21.66 11.58
C THR A 50 -11.74 -21.43 10.37
N CYS A 51 -12.05 -20.16 10.11
CA CYS A 51 -12.78 -19.78 8.92
C CYS A 51 -11.87 -19.93 7.69
N PRO A 52 -12.32 -20.59 6.61
CA PRO A 52 -11.53 -20.68 5.40
C PRO A 52 -11.28 -19.28 4.84
N PRO A 53 -10.09 -19.02 4.27
CA PRO A 53 -9.77 -17.71 3.71
C PRO A 53 -10.75 -17.38 2.57
N THR A 54 -11.06 -16.10 2.38
CA THR A 54 -11.98 -15.67 1.32
C THR A 54 -11.44 -15.98 -0.09
N VAL A 55 -10.11 -16.14 -0.22
CA VAL A 55 -9.42 -16.60 -1.42
C VAL A 55 -8.10 -17.30 -1.07
N ASP A 56 -7.73 -18.31 -1.85
CA ASP A 56 -6.48 -19.08 -1.71
C ASP A 56 -5.92 -19.47 -3.09
N ASP A 57 -4.76 -20.13 -3.15
CA ASP A 57 -4.13 -20.50 -4.43
C ASP A 57 -4.98 -21.43 -5.31
N LYS A 58 -5.88 -22.22 -4.70
CA LYS A 58 -6.80 -23.11 -5.42
C LYS A 58 -7.97 -22.34 -6.03
N THR A 59 -8.48 -21.34 -5.31
CA THR A 59 -9.71 -20.63 -5.66
C THR A 59 -9.48 -19.25 -6.28
N ALA A 60 -8.24 -18.75 -6.30
CA ALA A 60 -7.90 -17.41 -6.81
C ALA A 60 -8.30 -17.18 -8.26
N SER A 61 -8.45 -18.21 -9.09
CA SER A 61 -8.89 -18.06 -10.48
C SER A 61 -10.42 -17.94 -10.65
N SER A 62 -11.20 -18.05 -9.57
CA SER A 62 -12.67 -18.02 -9.62
C SER A 62 -13.25 -16.65 -9.29
N LYS A 63 -14.36 -16.26 -9.95
CA LYS A 63 -15.07 -15.00 -9.64
C LYS A 63 -15.62 -15.05 -8.21
N ARG A 64 -15.33 -14.02 -7.41
CA ARG A 64 -15.86 -13.86 -6.04
C ARG A 64 -16.61 -12.53 -5.93
N LYS A 65 -17.63 -12.48 -5.07
CA LYS A 65 -18.47 -11.27 -4.89
C LYS A 65 -17.70 -10.05 -4.39
N GLN A 66 -16.61 -10.25 -3.67
CA GLN A 66 -15.81 -9.17 -3.08
C GLN A 66 -14.90 -8.44 -4.08
N TRP A 67 -14.70 -9.01 -5.28
CA TRP A 67 -13.85 -8.44 -6.33
C TRP A 67 -14.72 -8.09 -7.53
N SER A 68 -14.48 -6.94 -8.16
CA SER A 68 -15.24 -6.52 -9.34
C SER A 68 -14.94 -7.42 -10.55
N PHE A 69 -13.77 -8.05 -10.58
CA PHE A 69 -13.32 -8.92 -11.67
C PHE A 69 -12.75 -10.23 -11.13
N SER A 70 -12.82 -11.30 -11.94
CA SER A 70 -12.13 -12.55 -11.63
C SER A 70 -10.62 -12.31 -11.56
N PRO A 71 -9.91 -12.76 -10.51
CA PRO A 71 -8.48 -12.53 -10.41
C PRO A 71 -7.72 -13.24 -11.53
N ILE A 72 -6.63 -12.64 -11.99
CA ILE A 72 -5.68 -13.24 -12.95
C ILE A 72 -4.40 -13.54 -12.19
N CYS A 73 -3.88 -14.75 -12.36
CA CYS A 73 -2.75 -15.24 -11.58
C CYS A 73 -1.65 -15.83 -12.44
N VAL A 74 -0.43 -15.78 -11.93
CA VAL A 74 0.74 -16.51 -12.42
C VAL A 74 1.31 -17.37 -11.29
N SER A 75 1.76 -18.57 -11.61
CA SER A 75 2.41 -19.47 -10.65
C SER A 75 3.83 -19.01 -10.35
N SER A 76 4.30 -19.28 -9.14
CA SER A 76 5.71 -19.10 -8.77
C SER A 76 6.61 -20.06 -9.56
N LEU A 77 7.84 -19.62 -9.83
CA LEU A 77 8.91 -20.49 -10.32
C LEU A 77 9.75 -21.07 -9.18
N ASP A 78 9.61 -20.53 -7.97
CA ASP A 78 10.36 -20.94 -6.79
C ASP A 78 9.82 -22.27 -6.24
N PRO A 79 10.69 -23.27 -5.99
CA PRO A 79 10.27 -24.56 -5.45
C PRO A 79 9.84 -24.49 -3.97
N VAL A 80 10.23 -23.44 -3.25
CA VAL A 80 9.93 -23.18 -1.85
C VAL A 80 8.72 -22.25 -1.73
N VAL A 81 8.73 -21.11 -2.43
CA VAL A 81 7.59 -20.18 -2.46
C VAL A 81 6.61 -20.65 -3.52
N THR A 82 5.61 -21.45 -3.14
CA THR A 82 4.67 -22.05 -4.11
C THR A 82 3.43 -21.22 -4.41
N SER A 83 3.24 -20.08 -3.71
CA SER A 83 2.02 -19.28 -3.84
C SER A 83 1.95 -18.55 -5.18
N LYS A 84 0.73 -18.33 -5.68
CA LYS A 84 0.48 -17.59 -6.92
C LYS A 84 0.64 -16.10 -6.67
N LEU A 85 1.03 -15.36 -7.71
CA LEU A 85 0.90 -13.92 -7.76
C LEU A 85 -0.36 -13.58 -8.54
N CYS A 86 -1.28 -12.87 -7.93
CA CYS A 86 -2.58 -12.57 -8.53
C CYS A 86 -2.89 -11.08 -8.49
N THR A 87 -3.67 -10.60 -9.46
CA THR A 87 -4.30 -9.28 -9.40
C THR A 87 -5.74 -9.37 -8.91
N PHE A 88 -6.07 -8.59 -7.90
CA PHE A 88 -7.40 -8.43 -7.34
C PHE A 88 -7.83 -6.97 -7.50
N THR A 89 -9.02 -6.74 -8.08
CA THR A 89 -9.48 -5.39 -8.40
C THR A 89 -10.86 -5.13 -7.82
N VAL A 90 -11.01 -3.97 -7.19
CA VAL A 90 -12.30 -3.36 -6.85
C VAL A 90 -12.47 -2.11 -7.69
N SER A 91 -13.60 -2.00 -8.37
CA SER A 91 -13.93 -0.85 -9.23
C SER A 91 -14.28 0.40 -8.41
N SER A 92 -14.57 0.23 -7.12
CA SER A 92 -14.73 1.32 -6.18
C SER A 92 -14.36 0.85 -4.79
N LEU A 93 -13.26 1.37 -4.26
CA LEU A 93 -12.90 1.16 -2.87
C LEU A 93 -13.70 2.15 -2.04
N ARG A 94 -14.64 1.66 -1.21
CA ARG A 94 -15.39 2.51 -0.27
C ARG A 94 -16.12 3.64 -0.99
N GLY A 95 -16.77 3.34 -2.12
CA GLY A 95 -17.43 4.33 -2.97
C GLY A 95 -16.49 5.32 -3.67
N GLY A 96 -15.18 5.29 -3.42
CA GLY A 96 -14.16 6.16 -3.99
C GLY A 96 -13.50 5.58 -5.25
N PRO A 97 -12.22 5.91 -5.53
CA PRO A 97 -11.51 5.42 -6.71
C PRO A 97 -11.45 3.89 -6.73
N GLY A 98 -11.24 3.34 -7.91
CA GLY A 98 -10.91 1.92 -8.05
C GLY A 98 -9.51 1.63 -7.52
N MET A 99 -9.30 0.38 -7.12
CA MET A 99 -8.02 -0.08 -6.64
C MET A 99 -7.74 -1.48 -7.17
N SER A 100 -6.52 -1.69 -7.65
CA SER A 100 -5.98 -3.01 -7.97
C SER A 100 -4.82 -3.36 -7.03
N ILE A 101 -4.83 -4.56 -6.46
CA ILE A 101 -3.71 -5.10 -5.68
C ILE A 101 -3.12 -6.33 -6.38
N ILE A 102 -1.81 -6.36 -6.54
CA ILE A 102 -1.04 -7.48 -7.09
C ILE A 102 -0.28 -8.13 -5.93
N THR A 103 -0.78 -9.25 -5.43
CA THR A 103 -0.24 -9.92 -4.23
C THR A 103 -0.62 -11.40 -4.21
N THR A 104 -0.25 -12.13 -3.16
CA THR A 104 -0.63 -13.53 -2.99
C THR A 104 -2.09 -13.66 -2.56
N PRO A 105 -2.77 -14.78 -2.90
CA PRO A 105 -4.13 -15.02 -2.43
C PRO A 105 -4.29 -14.94 -0.91
N VAL A 106 -3.29 -15.39 -0.15
CA VAL A 106 -3.32 -15.35 1.32
C VAL A 106 -3.35 -13.91 1.84
N VAL A 107 -2.50 -13.02 1.29
CA VAL A 107 -2.52 -11.60 1.66
C VAL A 107 -3.83 -10.94 1.24
N ALA A 108 -4.31 -11.22 0.03
CA ALA A 108 -5.57 -10.67 -0.46
C ALA A 108 -6.78 -11.09 0.39
N ALA A 109 -6.77 -12.31 0.93
CA ALA A 109 -7.85 -12.79 1.80
C ALA A 109 -7.97 -11.97 3.09
N GLN A 110 -6.85 -11.47 3.63
CA GLN A 110 -6.84 -10.65 4.84
C GLN A 110 -7.40 -9.25 4.63
N LEU A 111 -7.42 -8.76 3.39
CA LEU A 111 -8.01 -7.46 3.05
C LEU A 111 -9.53 -7.50 2.84
N SER A 112 -10.16 -8.68 2.91
CA SER A 112 -11.59 -8.85 2.65
C SER A 112 -12.48 -7.97 3.53
N SER A 113 -12.15 -7.82 4.82
CA SER A 113 -12.87 -6.93 5.73
C SER A 113 -12.70 -5.46 5.36
N THR A 114 -11.53 -5.06 4.87
CA THR A 114 -11.23 -3.68 4.47
C THR A 114 -12.04 -3.23 3.26
N PHE A 115 -12.37 -4.16 2.35
CA PHE A 115 -13.20 -3.90 1.17
C PHE A 115 -14.70 -3.92 1.46
N GLN A 116 -15.12 -4.62 2.50
CA GLN A 116 -16.53 -4.75 2.89
C GLN A 116 -16.97 -3.70 3.91
N ASP A 117 -16.03 -2.95 4.50
CA ASP A 117 -16.29 -1.87 5.45
C ASP A 117 -17.02 -0.70 4.77
N PRO A 118 -18.32 -0.49 5.05
CA PRO A 118 -19.11 0.56 4.43
C PRO A 118 -18.87 1.93 5.09
N ASP A 119 -18.18 1.98 6.23
CA ASP A 119 -18.10 3.18 7.05
C ASP A 119 -16.86 4.02 6.72
N ILE A 120 -17.11 5.27 6.36
CA ILE A 120 -16.13 6.20 5.80
C ILE A 120 -16.41 7.62 6.30
N ALA A 121 -17.04 7.77 7.47
CA ALA A 121 -17.29 9.09 8.06
C ALA A 121 -16.01 9.95 8.14
N TRP A 122 -14.82 9.33 8.20
CA TRP A 122 -13.54 10.06 8.19
C TRP A 122 -12.99 10.40 6.78
N LEU A 123 -13.26 9.64 5.70
CA LEU A 123 -12.88 10.13 4.35
C LEU A 123 -13.92 11.06 3.74
N GLU A 124 -15.19 11.08 4.15
CA GLU A 124 -16.20 12.03 3.61
C GLU A 124 -15.67 13.48 3.54
N LYS A 125 -14.99 13.93 4.60
CA LYS A 125 -14.38 15.27 4.68
C LYS A 125 -13.18 15.47 3.72
N GLN A 126 -12.50 14.39 3.33
CA GLN A 126 -11.33 14.40 2.44
C GLN A 126 -11.68 14.04 0.98
N ARG A 127 -12.78 13.30 0.75
CA ARG A 127 -13.33 12.95 -0.58
C ARG A 127 -13.72 14.18 -1.37
N GLN A 128 -14.21 15.20 -0.67
CA GLN A 128 -14.63 16.45 -1.29
C GLN A 128 -13.45 17.28 -1.82
N SER A 129 -12.22 16.98 -1.38
CA SER A 129 -11.00 17.74 -1.68
C SER A 129 -10.13 17.15 -2.82
N ARG A 130 -10.68 16.21 -3.59
CA ARG A 130 -9.91 15.33 -4.50
C ARG A 130 -9.58 15.91 -5.88
N LEU A 131 -10.01 17.13 -6.18
CA LEU A 131 -9.74 17.74 -7.47
C LEU A 131 -8.53 18.68 -7.33
N ALA A 132 -7.52 18.47 -8.18
CA ALA A 132 -6.45 19.45 -8.37
C ALA A 132 -7.09 20.83 -8.64
N GLY A 133 -6.75 21.83 -7.82
CA GLY A 133 -7.33 23.16 -7.88
C GLY A 133 -8.53 23.42 -6.96
N ASP A 134 -8.90 22.49 -6.07
CA ASP A 134 -9.84 22.81 -4.99
C ASP A 134 -9.25 23.88 -4.06
N PRO A 135 -9.87 25.07 -3.91
CA PRO A 135 -9.36 26.14 -3.07
C PRO A 135 -9.27 25.78 -1.58
N ARG A 136 -9.84 24.64 -1.16
CA ARG A 136 -9.72 24.10 0.20
C ARG A 136 -8.45 23.31 0.43
N LEU A 137 -7.75 22.88 -0.63
CA LEU A 137 -6.47 22.21 -0.50
C LEU A 137 -5.41 23.20 0.01
N PRO A 138 -4.57 22.80 0.98
CA PRO A 138 -3.47 23.64 1.45
C PRO A 138 -2.30 23.74 0.45
N TYR A 139 -2.47 23.18 -0.75
CA TYR A 139 -1.44 23.13 -1.78
C TYR A 139 -2.02 23.22 -3.20
N GLU A 140 -1.15 23.58 -4.14
CA GLU A 140 -1.38 23.48 -5.58
C GLU A 140 -0.29 22.60 -6.22
N VAL A 141 -0.62 21.93 -7.32
CA VAL A 141 0.36 21.18 -8.13
C VAL A 141 0.79 22.07 -9.30
N LYS A 142 2.09 22.31 -9.43
CA LYS A 142 2.66 23.11 -10.53
C LYS A 142 4.03 22.62 -10.95
N GLU A 143 4.50 23.07 -12.10
CA GLU A 143 5.87 22.83 -12.54
C GLU A 143 6.86 23.55 -11.63
N ILE A 144 7.91 22.84 -11.22
CA ILE A 144 8.99 23.38 -10.40
C ILE A 144 10.24 23.52 -11.28
N PRO A 145 10.84 24.71 -11.41
CA PRO A 145 12.04 24.92 -12.22
C PRO A 145 13.16 23.92 -11.89
N GLY A 146 13.68 23.24 -12.91
CA GLY A 146 14.75 22.24 -12.76
C GLY A 146 14.30 20.88 -12.21
N LYS A 147 13.00 20.67 -12.01
CA LYS A 147 12.38 19.40 -11.62
C LYS A 147 11.21 19.08 -12.56
N SER A 148 10.23 18.31 -12.09
CA SER A 148 8.95 18.05 -12.76
C SER A 148 7.82 18.85 -12.11
N LEU A 149 6.60 18.31 -12.13
CA LEU A 149 5.53 18.75 -11.26
C LEU A 149 5.93 18.56 -9.78
N GLY A 150 5.50 19.48 -8.93
CA GLY A 150 5.66 19.46 -7.49
C GLY A 150 4.45 20.07 -6.80
N MET A 151 4.30 19.78 -5.51
CA MET A 151 3.28 20.42 -4.66
C MET A 151 3.85 21.65 -3.98
N VAL A 152 3.10 22.75 -3.97
CA VAL A 152 3.50 23.99 -3.30
C VAL A 152 2.38 24.49 -2.39
N ALA A 153 2.74 24.87 -1.17
CA ALA A 153 1.78 25.35 -0.18
C ALA A 153 1.09 26.64 -0.64
N THR A 154 -0.24 26.70 -0.57
CA THR A 154 -1.05 27.89 -0.91
C THR A 154 -1.32 28.77 0.32
N ARG A 155 -1.13 28.23 1.51
CA ARG A 155 -1.25 28.90 2.80
C ARG A 155 -0.21 28.38 3.79
N ALA A 156 -0.16 28.98 4.98
CA ALA A 156 0.60 28.41 6.09
C ALA A 156 0.00 27.05 6.48
N ILE A 157 0.86 26.06 6.71
CA ILE A 157 0.51 24.71 7.17
C ILE A 157 1.26 24.49 8.48
N ALA A 158 0.53 24.13 9.54
CA ALA A 158 1.10 23.95 10.86
C ALA A 158 1.82 22.59 10.99
N ALA A 159 2.82 22.52 11.86
CA ALA A 159 3.43 21.26 12.26
C ALA A 159 2.36 20.28 12.81
N GLY A 160 2.38 19.04 12.33
CA GLY A 160 1.41 18.01 12.66
C GLY A 160 0.11 18.06 11.84
N GLU A 161 -0.06 19.05 10.96
CA GLU A 161 -1.25 19.15 10.12
C GLU A 161 -1.26 18.09 9.01
N SER A 162 -2.41 17.43 8.83
CA SER A 162 -2.65 16.49 7.74
C SER A 162 -2.88 17.25 6.44
N VAL A 163 -1.93 17.14 5.52
CA VAL A 163 -1.91 17.84 4.23
C VAL A 163 -2.78 17.11 3.20
N LEU A 164 -2.67 15.79 3.16
CA LEU A 164 -3.34 14.93 2.17
C LEU A 164 -3.57 13.54 2.78
N VAL A 165 -4.77 12.99 2.62
CA VAL A 165 -5.05 11.56 2.80
C VAL A 165 -5.56 10.98 1.49
N GLU A 166 -4.83 10.04 0.93
CA GLU A 166 -5.11 9.45 -0.39
C GLU A 166 -5.31 7.94 -0.30
N LEU A 167 -6.27 7.43 -1.08
CA LEU A 167 -6.44 6.00 -1.31
C LEU A 167 -5.59 5.56 -2.51
N PRO A 168 -5.05 4.34 -2.50
CA PRO A 168 -4.17 3.87 -3.55
C PRO A 168 -4.97 3.54 -4.81
N VAL A 169 -4.38 3.79 -5.97
CA VAL A 169 -4.91 3.28 -7.24
C VAL A 169 -4.39 1.87 -7.52
N MET A 170 -3.14 1.59 -7.14
CA MET A 170 -2.55 0.27 -7.28
C MET A 170 -1.61 -0.04 -6.11
N ILE A 171 -1.55 -1.31 -5.72
CA ILE A 171 -0.57 -1.84 -4.77
C ILE A 171 0.06 -3.09 -5.39
N LYS A 172 1.36 -3.28 -5.23
CA LYS A 172 2.11 -4.45 -5.71
C LYS A 172 2.99 -5.01 -4.60
N ILE A 173 3.13 -6.33 -4.53
CA ILE A 173 4.09 -6.98 -3.64
C ILE A 173 5.52 -6.45 -3.87
N GLY A 174 6.25 -6.22 -2.76
CA GLY A 174 7.55 -5.55 -2.77
C GLY A 174 8.67 -6.43 -3.33
N ASP A 175 8.66 -7.73 -2.99
CA ASP A 175 9.59 -8.71 -3.53
C ASP A 175 8.90 -9.58 -4.60
N PRO A 176 9.14 -9.31 -5.90
CA PRO A 176 8.60 -10.12 -6.99
C PRO A 176 9.49 -11.32 -7.35
N SER A 177 10.64 -11.53 -6.68
CA SER A 177 11.65 -12.52 -7.08
C SER A 177 11.15 -13.98 -7.22
N PRO A 178 10.13 -14.45 -6.48
CA PRO A 178 9.61 -15.81 -6.66
C PRO A 178 8.92 -16.04 -8.02
N TRP A 179 8.44 -14.97 -8.68
CA TRP A 179 7.67 -15.07 -9.92
C TRP A 179 8.47 -14.63 -11.13
N ASN A 180 8.26 -15.32 -12.26
CA ASN A 180 8.87 -14.91 -13.52
C ASN A 180 8.40 -13.51 -13.90
N ARG A 181 9.35 -12.59 -14.08
CA ARG A 181 9.06 -11.20 -14.39
C ARG A 181 8.22 -11.03 -15.66
N ASP A 182 8.56 -11.76 -16.73
CA ASP A 182 7.84 -11.66 -18.01
C ASP A 182 6.42 -12.24 -17.91
N ALA A 183 6.24 -13.34 -17.18
CA ALA A 183 4.92 -13.91 -16.95
C ALA A 183 4.05 -13.07 -15.99
N ALA A 184 4.65 -12.22 -15.16
CA ALA A 184 3.94 -11.26 -14.31
C ALA A 184 3.46 -10.01 -15.07
N VAL A 185 4.07 -9.66 -16.21
CA VAL A 185 3.69 -8.48 -17.01
C VAL A 185 2.20 -8.46 -17.36
N PRO A 186 1.59 -9.54 -17.88
CA PRO A 186 0.15 -9.57 -18.14
C PRO A 186 -0.70 -9.33 -16.88
N VAL A 187 -0.28 -9.84 -15.72
CA VAL A 187 -0.98 -9.61 -14.44
C VAL A 187 -0.98 -8.13 -14.10
N MET A 188 0.16 -7.45 -14.25
CA MET A 188 0.30 -6.02 -13.97
C MET A 188 -0.47 -5.14 -14.96
N ILE A 189 -0.42 -5.46 -16.25
CA ILE A 189 -1.18 -4.73 -17.28
C ILE A 189 -2.69 -4.86 -17.03
N GLN A 190 -3.15 -6.06 -16.67
CA GLN A 190 -4.57 -6.27 -16.36
C GLN A 190 -5.00 -5.54 -15.09
N ALA A 191 -4.13 -5.47 -14.08
CA ALA A 191 -4.37 -4.68 -12.88
C ALA A 191 -4.64 -3.21 -13.22
N ALA A 192 -3.84 -2.61 -14.12
CA ALA A 192 -4.04 -1.25 -14.60
C ALA A 192 -5.31 -1.10 -15.45
N LYS A 193 -5.52 -1.98 -16.45
CA LYS A 193 -6.66 -1.92 -17.39
C LYS A 193 -8.03 -2.11 -16.74
N ARG A 194 -8.10 -2.72 -15.55
CA ARG A 194 -9.34 -2.98 -14.82
C ARG A 194 -9.76 -1.87 -13.88
N LEU A 195 -8.91 -0.83 -13.72
CA LEU A 195 -9.29 0.36 -12.98
C LEU A 195 -10.40 1.13 -13.72
N PRO A 196 -11.20 1.96 -13.04
CA PRO A 196 -12.06 2.94 -13.69
C PRO A 196 -11.27 3.86 -14.63
N ALA A 197 -11.94 4.37 -15.68
CA ALA A 197 -11.26 5.16 -16.73
C ALA A 197 -10.52 6.39 -16.19
N GLU A 198 -11.08 7.07 -15.18
CA GLU A 198 -10.43 8.19 -14.51
C GLU A 198 -9.14 7.77 -13.80
N ASP A 199 -9.16 6.65 -13.06
CA ASP A 199 -7.99 6.13 -12.36
C ASP A 199 -6.92 5.59 -13.33
N GLN A 200 -7.34 5.03 -14.48
CA GLN A 200 -6.41 4.68 -15.56
C GLN A 200 -5.70 5.92 -16.11
N ALA A 201 -6.44 7.00 -16.35
CA ALA A 201 -5.87 8.25 -16.84
C ALA A 201 -4.87 8.83 -15.83
N ARG A 202 -5.21 8.82 -14.53
CA ARG A 202 -4.31 9.27 -13.45
C ARG A 202 -3.01 8.46 -13.43
N LEU A 203 -3.11 7.13 -13.52
CA LEU A 203 -1.94 6.24 -13.58
C LEU A 203 -1.05 6.53 -14.80
N LEU A 204 -1.64 6.75 -15.98
CA LEU A 204 -0.90 7.00 -17.22
C LEU A 204 -0.22 8.38 -17.27
N GLN A 205 -0.65 9.33 -16.43
CA GLN A 205 -0.04 10.66 -16.29
C GLN A 205 1.11 10.70 -15.27
N MET A 206 1.44 9.57 -14.64
CA MET A 206 2.55 9.47 -13.70
C MET A 206 3.88 9.41 -14.46
N ALA A 207 4.93 9.98 -13.87
CA ALA A 207 6.26 9.94 -14.45
C ALA A 207 6.77 8.48 -14.48
N ARG A 208 7.53 8.11 -15.50
CA ARG A 208 8.15 6.78 -15.58
C ARG A 208 9.51 6.87 -16.26
N GLN A 209 10.42 5.99 -15.87
CA GLN A 209 11.72 5.82 -16.51
C GLN A 209 11.85 4.37 -16.96
N GLY A 210 11.92 4.15 -18.27
CA GLY A 210 12.06 2.80 -18.85
C GLY A 210 11.40 2.66 -20.22
N GLY A 211 11.39 1.43 -20.73
CA GLY A 211 10.84 1.09 -22.05
C GLY A 211 9.35 0.72 -22.01
N ASP A 212 8.83 0.19 -23.11
CA ASP A 212 7.38 -0.11 -23.22
C ASP A 212 6.98 -1.50 -22.69
N LYS A 213 7.95 -2.36 -22.36
CA LYS A 213 7.69 -3.72 -21.88
C LYS A 213 7.20 -3.75 -20.44
N PHE A 214 7.73 -2.89 -19.57
CA PHE A 214 7.51 -2.92 -18.12
C PHE A 214 6.89 -1.62 -17.58
N ILE A 215 5.99 -0.99 -18.37
CA ILE A 215 5.42 0.34 -18.07
C ILE A 215 4.89 0.46 -16.63
N VAL A 216 4.14 -0.54 -16.15
CA VAL A 216 3.57 -0.51 -14.79
C VAL A 216 4.67 -0.57 -13.73
N ASP A 217 5.68 -1.41 -13.91
CA ASP A 217 6.85 -1.46 -13.00
C ASP A 217 7.60 -0.13 -12.98
N ASP A 218 7.83 0.46 -14.15
CA ASP A 218 8.57 1.72 -14.27
C ASP A 218 7.83 2.88 -13.57
N ILE A 219 6.48 2.85 -13.57
CA ILE A 219 5.65 3.77 -12.77
C ILE A 219 5.83 3.52 -11.28
N PHE A 220 5.78 2.25 -10.83
CA PHE A 220 6.01 1.88 -9.42
C PHE A 220 7.40 2.30 -8.93
N ILE A 221 8.44 2.09 -9.73
CA ILE A 221 9.82 2.46 -9.39
C ILE A 221 9.94 3.98 -9.18
N THR A 222 9.25 4.76 -10.01
CA THR A 222 9.39 6.22 -10.00
C THR A 222 8.52 6.90 -8.94
N ASN A 223 7.35 6.34 -8.60
CA ASN A 223 6.33 7.02 -7.81
C ASN A 223 5.84 6.23 -6.58
N GLY A 224 6.43 5.07 -6.34
CA GLY A 224 5.96 4.12 -5.35
C GLY A 224 6.28 4.53 -3.92
N PHE A 225 5.33 4.28 -3.03
CA PHE A 225 5.52 4.39 -1.58
C PHE A 225 5.60 2.99 -0.97
N PHE A 226 6.58 2.76 -0.10
CA PHE A 226 6.65 1.51 0.67
C PHE A 226 5.49 1.42 1.64
N VAL A 227 4.78 0.30 1.61
CA VAL A 227 3.65 0.01 2.49
C VAL A 227 3.72 -1.44 2.94
N SER A 228 3.23 -1.73 4.14
CA SER A 228 3.15 -3.10 4.65
C SER A 228 1.69 -3.51 4.74
N ILE A 229 1.35 -4.71 4.29
CA ILE A 229 0.02 -5.29 4.37
C ILE A 229 0.17 -6.71 4.86
N ALA A 230 -0.56 -7.08 5.91
CA ALA A 230 -0.50 -8.44 6.44
C ALA A 230 0.93 -8.89 6.86
N GLY A 231 1.79 -7.95 7.24
CA GLY A 231 3.20 -8.21 7.55
C GLY A 231 4.08 -8.50 6.33
N VAL A 232 3.58 -8.26 5.11
CA VAL A 232 4.31 -8.42 3.85
C VAL A 232 4.55 -7.05 3.25
N ASP A 233 5.77 -6.81 2.77
CA ASP A 233 6.15 -5.57 2.12
C ASP A 233 5.53 -5.45 0.73
N HIS A 234 5.06 -4.25 0.44
CA HIS A 234 4.42 -3.85 -0.81
C HIS A 234 4.89 -2.45 -1.19
N THR A 235 4.61 -2.09 -2.44
CA THR A 235 4.70 -0.73 -2.95
C THR A 235 3.30 -0.28 -3.37
N GLY A 236 2.87 0.89 -2.90
CA GLY A 236 1.60 1.51 -3.27
C GLY A 236 1.79 2.71 -4.20
N LEU A 237 0.85 2.91 -5.11
CA LEU A 237 0.74 4.09 -5.97
C LEU A 237 -0.39 5.00 -5.49
N PHE A 238 -0.02 6.24 -5.21
CA PHE A 238 -0.86 7.31 -4.70
C PHE A 238 -0.61 8.54 -5.61
N PRO A 239 -1.40 8.72 -6.68
CA PRO A 239 -1.07 9.67 -7.74
C PRO A 239 -0.93 11.12 -7.29
N GLU A 240 -1.72 11.57 -6.32
CA GLU A 240 -1.52 12.90 -5.74
C GLU A 240 -0.24 12.92 -4.92
N ALA A 241 -0.09 12.03 -3.93
CA ALA A 241 1.08 12.02 -3.05
C ALA A 241 2.40 11.86 -3.81
N ALA A 242 2.40 11.18 -4.96
CA ALA A 242 3.54 11.05 -5.86
C ALA A 242 4.05 12.39 -6.45
N ARG A 243 3.27 13.48 -6.34
CA ARG A 243 3.72 14.84 -6.71
C ARG A 243 4.62 15.48 -5.65
N LEU A 244 4.80 14.86 -4.48
CA LEU A 244 5.80 15.30 -3.50
C LEU A 244 7.19 14.96 -4.00
N ASN A 245 7.99 15.99 -4.31
CA ASN A 245 9.39 15.77 -4.67
C ASN A 245 10.20 15.28 -3.45
N HIS A 246 11.31 14.60 -3.75
CA HIS A 246 12.23 14.13 -2.71
C HIS A 246 13.16 15.24 -2.20
N ASN A 247 13.45 15.21 -0.89
CA ASN A 247 14.44 16.07 -0.26
C ASN A 247 15.10 15.37 0.94
N CYS A 248 16.42 15.53 1.12
CA CYS A 248 17.15 15.01 2.28
C CYS A 248 16.76 15.67 3.60
N LYS A 249 16.22 16.90 3.52
CA LYS A 249 15.58 17.61 4.63
C LYS A 249 14.16 17.92 4.19
N PRO A 250 13.23 16.95 4.24
CA PRO A 250 11.87 17.12 3.73
C PRO A 250 11.12 18.21 4.50
N ASN A 251 9.83 18.42 4.29
CA ASN A 251 8.96 19.12 5.26
C ASN A 251 7.70 18.33 5.61
N CYS A 252 7.49 17.19 4.95
CA CYS A 252 6.40 16.27 5.18
C CYS A 252 6.93 14.85 5.52
N ILE A 253 6.13 14.11 6.27
CA ILE A 253 6.27 12.66 6.49
C ILE A 253 5.05 11.93 5.93
N THR A 254 5.21 10.67 5.55
CA THR A 254 4.11 9.82 5.09
C THR A 254 3.80 8.73 6.10
N ARG A 255 2.50 8.42 6.26
CA ARG A 255 2.00 7.38 7.17
C ARG A 255 0.98 6.53 6.44
N PHE A 256 1.19 5.22 6.41
CA PHE A 256 0.24 4.30 5.79
C PHE A 256 -0.59 3.57 6.85
N SER A 257 -1.90 3.53 6.66
CA SER A 257 -2.81 2.77 7.52
C SER A 257 -3.23 1.48 6.83
N GLN A 258 -2.81 0.33 7.34
CA GLN A 258 -3.20 -0.97 6.78
C GLN A 258 -4.71 -1.22 6.87
N ARG A 259 -5.35 -0.67 7.90
CA ARG A 259 -6.80 -0.81 8.12
C ARG A 259 -7.60 -0.12 7.03
N THR A 260 -7.14 1.03 6.57
CA THR A 260 -7.89 1.88 5.63
C THR A 260 -7.29 1.87 4.23
N LEU A 261 -6.08 1.32 4.09
CA LEU A 261 -5.20 1.40 2.93
C LEU A 261 -4.83 2.82 2.52
N ALA A 262 -5.12 3.82 3.35
CA ALA A 262 -4.83 5.21 3.02
C ALA A 262 -3.40 5.59 3.36
N LEU A 263 -2.80 6.42 2.49
CA LEU A 263 -1.56 7.14 2.77
C LEU A 263 -1.92 8.55 3.25
N GLU A 264 -1.40 8.93 4.41
CA GLU A 264 -1.51 10.27 4.96
C GLU A 264 -0.16 10.99 4.84
N VAL A 265 -0.19 12.23 4.37
CA VAL A 265 0.95 13.16 4.32
C VAL A 265 0.76 14.17 5.43
N VAL A 266 1.73 14.28 6.33
CA VAL A 266 1.67 15.18 7.49
C VAL A 266 2.86 16.13 7.46
N ALA A 267 2.63 17.42 7.70
CA ALA A 267 3.71 18.39 7.88
C ALA A 267 4.46 18.09 9.18
N TYR A 268 5.78 17.94 9.14
CA TYR A 268 6.55 17.68 10.39
C TYR A 268 7.02 18.98 11.06
N ARG A 269 6.98 20.10 10.34
CA ARG A 269 7.28 21.46 10.81
C ARG A 269 6.28 22.44 10.19
N ASP A 270 6.26 23.67 10.68
CA ASP A 270 5.51 24.73 10.02
C ASP A 270 6.06 24.98 8.60
N ILE A 271 5.16 25.21 7.65
CA ILE A 271 5.44 25.43 6.23
C ILE A 271 4.79 26.74 5.81
N ALA A 272 5.57 27.66 5.25
CA ALA A 272 5.08 28.94 4.77
C ALA A 272 4.39 28.81 3.38
N PRO A 273 3.47 29.73 3.05
CA PRO A 273 2.93 29.83 1.70
C PRO A 273 4.05 29.96 0.66
N GLY A 274 3.94 29.23 -0.45
CA GLY A 274 4.94 29.21 -1.52
C GLY A 274 6.10 28.23 -1.31
N GLU A 275 6.23 27.60 -0.13
CA GLU A 275 7.20 26.52 0.06
C GLU A 275 6.77 25.24 -0.67
N GLU A 276 7.74 24.55 -1.26
CA GLU A 276 7.54 23.24 -1.89
C GLU A 276 7.35 22.15 -0.82
N LEU A 277 6.33 21.32 -0.97
CA LEU A 277 6.09 20.17 -0.11
C LEU A 277 6.93 18.99 -0.60
N THR A 278 7.69 18.39 0.33
CA THR A 278 8.67 17.35 0.02
C THR A 278 8.65 16.24 1.06
N HIS A 279 8.99 15.03 0.62
CA HIS A 279 9.13 13.85 1.47
C HIS A 279 10.54 13.27 1.39
N SER A 280 10.91 12.43 2.36
CA SER A 280 12.24 11.81 2.42
C SER A 280 12.48 10.84 1.27
N SER A 281 13.71 10.79 0.75
CA SER A 281 14.13 9.69 -0.12
C SER A 281 14.21 8.38 0.67
N PRO A 282 13.96 7.20 0.04
CA PRO A 282 14.07 5.89 0.69
C PRO A 282 15.40 5.62 1.40
N SER A 283 16.50 6.24 0.94
CA SER A 283 17.83 6.13 1.56
C SER A 283 18.01 6.91 2.87
N SER A 284 16.98 7.62 3.34
CA SER A 284 17.05 8.52 4.49
C SER A 284 15.98 8.26 5.57
N ALA A 285 15.17 7.21 5.44
CA ALA A 285 14.24 6.84 6.50
C ALA A 285 15.03 6.30 7.71
N PRO A 286 14.93 6.92 8.91
CA PRO A 286 15.49 6.33 10.12
C PRO A 286 14.72 5.04 10.42
N ASN A 287 15.45 3.97 10.71
CA ASN A 287 14.87 2.72 11.22
C ASN A 287 13.98 3.07 12.43
N ALA A 288 12.67 2.85 12.28
CA ALA A 288 11.71 2.95 13.37
C ALA A 288 11.84 1.74 14.30
#